data_AF-A0A6P3RQ49-F1
#
_entry.id   AF-A0A6P3RQ49-F1
#
_cell.length_a   1.000
_cell.length_b   1.000
_cell.length_c   1.000
_cell.angle_alpha   90.00
_cell.angle_beta   90.00
_cell.angle_gamma   90.00
#
_symmetry.space_group_name_H-M   'P 1'
#
loop_
_entity.id
_entity.type
_entity.pdbx_description
1 polymer ?
#
loop_
_entity_poly.entity_id
_entity_poly.type
_entity_poly.pdbx_seq_one_letter_code
_entity_poly.pdbx_strand_id
1 'polypeptide(L)'
;GGLYETVNEVYKLVIPILEAHRDFRKLTSTHDKLQKAFDSIITKGHKRMFGTYFRVAFYGSKFGDLDEQQFVYKEPAITKLPEISHRLE
;
A
#
# COMPACT_ATOMS: atom_id res chain seq x y z
N GLY A 1 0.30 -5.90 0.66
CA GLY A 1 1.31 -5.16 1.43
C GLY A 1 2.67 -5.31 0.77
N GLY A 2 3.36 -4.20 0.50
CA GLY A 2 4.68 -4.18 -0.15
C GLY A 2 5.40 -2.82 -0.05
N LEU A 3 4.88 -1.93 0.81
CA LEU A 3 5.43 -0.60 1.10
C LEU A 3 6.43 -0.77 2.23
N TYR A 4 7.63 -1.21 1.88
CA TYR A 4 8.71 -1.42 2.83
C TYR A 4 9.36 -0.09 3.24
N GLU A 5 9.24 0.92 2.39
CA GLU A 5 9.78 2.27 2.56
C GLU A 5 9.17 3.00 3.75
N THR A 6 7.87 2.79 3.99
CA THR A 6 7.15 3.45 5.08
C THR A 6 7.51 2.89 6.45
N VAL A 7 8.11 1.70 6.51
CA VAL A 7 8.52 1.04 7.76
C VAL A 7 9.55 1.89 8.51
N ASN A 8 10.47 2.52 7.78
CA ASN A 8 11.49 3.40 8.36
C ASN A 8 10.88 4.62 9.06
N GLU A 9 9.90 5.27 8.43
CA GLU A 9 9.27 6.47 8.98
C GLU A 9 8.51 6.18 10.28
N VAL A 10 7.89 5.01 10.39
CA VAL A 10 7.24 4.58 11.64
C VAL A 10 8.28 4.33 12.73
N TYR A 11 9.38 3.63 12.42
CA TYR A 11 10.38 3.30 13.45
C TYR A 11 11.19 4.50 13.92
N LYS A 12 11.36 5.55 13.11
CA LYS A 12 11.95 6.82 13.58
C LYS A 12 11.21 7.42 14.78
N LEU A 13 9.91 7.17 14.91
CA LEU A 13 9.10 7.62 16.05
C LEU A 13 9.24 6.68 17.26
N VAL A 14 9.37 5.38 17.01
CA VAL A 14 9.38 4.36 18.07
C VAL A 14 10.75 4.20 18.73
N ILE A 15 11.84 4.28 17.94
CA ILE A 15 13.21 4.07 18.42
C ILE A 15 13.56 4.99 19.61
N PRO A 16 13.33 6.33 19.56
CA PRO A 16 13.66 7.21 20.67
C PRO A 16 12.95 6.86 21.98
N ILE A 17 11.71 6.35 21.89
CA ILE A 17 10.92 5.91 23.05
C ILE A 17 11.55 4.67 23.68
N LEU A 18 11.94 3.70 22.85
CA LEU A 18 12.58 2.47 23.32
C LEU A 18 13.97 2.73 23.90
N GLU A 19 14.72 3.66 23.32
CA GLU A 19 16.02 4.13 23.84
C GLU A 19 15.86 4.80 25.21
N ALA A 20 14.89 5.71 25.35
CA ALA A 20 14.60 6.37 26.63
C ALA A 20 14.24 5.35 27.73
N HIS A 21 13.53 4.28 27.37
CA HIS A 21 13.16 3.21 28.29
C HIS A 21 14.24 2.13 28.46
N ARG A 22 15.36 2.21 27.73
CA ARG A 22 16.43 1.20 27.70
C ARG A 22 15.92 -0.22 27.39
N ASP A 23 14.86 -0.31 26.58
CA ASP A 23 14.27 -1.60 26.17
C ASP A 23 15.07 -2.21 25.00
N PHE A 24 16.28 -2.68 25.31
CA PHE A 24 17.22 -3.18 24.31
C PHE A 24 16.72 -4.41 23.55
N ARG A 25 15.86 -5.24 24.17
CA ARG A 25 15.28 -6.40 23.47
C ARG A 25 14.36 -5.95 22.33
N LYS A 26 13.52 -4.94 22.56
CA LYS A 26 12.65 -4.39 21.52
C LYS A 26 13.43 -3.58 20.49
N LEU A 27 14.50 -2.90 20.88
CA LEU A 27 15.42 -2.24 19.94
C LEU A 27 16.04 -3.25 18.97
N THR A 28 16.56 -4.37 19.47
CA THR A 28 17.11 -5.44 18.60
C THR A 28 16.07 -5.94 17.59
N SER A 29 14.85 -6.24 18.04
CA SER A 29 13.78 -6.68 17.13
C SER A 29 13.39 -5.61 16.11
N THR A 30 13.38 -4.34 16.51
CA THR A 30 13.07 -3.20 15.63
C THR A 30 14.11 -3.07 14.52
N HIS A 31 15.39 -3.11 14.87
CA HIS A 31 16.47 -3.02 13.88
C HIS A 31 16.54 -4.23 12.95
N ASP A 32 16.28 -5.44 13.43
CA ASP A 32 16.16 -6.64 12.58
C ASP A 32 15.03 -6.50 11.55
N LYS A 33 13.88 -5.96 11.95
CA LYS A 33 12.76 -5.69 11.02
C LYS A 33 13.11 -4.60 10.00
N LEU A 34 13.81 -3.55 10.41
CA LEU A 34 14.28 -2.49 9.51
C LEU A 34 15.26 -3.04 8.47
N GLN A 35 16.24 -3.85 8.88
CA GLN A 35 17.16 -4.51 7.98
C GLN A 35 16.41 -5.31 6.90
N LYS A 36 15.50 -6.20 7.33
CA LYS A 36 14.67 -7.01 6.42
C LYS A 36 13.81 -6.16 5.47
N ALA A 37 13.33 -5.01 5.93
CA ALA A 37 12.57 -4.09 5.09
C ALA A 37 13.45 -3.45 4.01
N PHE A 38 14.65 -2.97 4.35
CA PHE A 38 15.60 -2.42 3.39
C PHE A 38 16.09 -3.48 2.39
N ASP A 39 16.40 -4.69 2.85
CA ASP A 39 16.75 -5.80 1.98
C ASP A 39 15.61 -6.11 0.99
N SER A 40 14.36 -6.04 1.46
CA SER A 40 13.18 -6.23 0.61
C SER A 40 13.03 -5.11 -0.44
N ILE A 41 13.38 -3.86 -0.12
CA ILE A 41 13.38 -2.75 -1.08
C ILE A 41 14.43 -2.99 -2.17
N ILE A 42 15.65 -3.37 -1.78
CA ILE A 42 16.75 -3.60 -2.72
C ILE A 42 16.41 -4.79 -3.65
N THR A 43 15.96 -5.89 -3.07
CA THR A 43 15.72 -7.15 -3.82
C THR A 43 14.45 -7.13 -4.64
N LYS A 44 13.38 -6.46 -4.18
CA LYS A 44 12.06 -6.47 -4.82
C LYS A 44 11.71 -5.16 -5.50
N GLY A 45 12.52 -4.10 -5.33
CA GLY A 45 12.22 -2.73 -5.76
C GLY A 45 11.61 -2.64 -7.17
N HIS A 46 12.26 -3.28 -8.14
CA HIS A 46 11.90 -3.23 -9.56
C HIS A 46 10.82 -4.26 -9.98
N LYS A 47 10.42 -5.18 -9.12
CA LYS A 47 9.45 -6.26 -9.43
C LYS A 47 8.11 -6.10 -8.70
N ARG A 48 7.95 -5.04 -7.91
CA ARG A 48 6.71 -4.78 -7.16
C ARG A 48 5.70 -4.10 -8.05
N MET A 49 4.56 -4.76 -8.23
CA MET A 49 3.37 -4.19 -8.85
C MET A 49 2.41 -3.77 -7.73
N PHE A 50 2.08 -2.48 -7.65
CA PHE A 50 1.32 -1.89 -6.53
C PHE A 50 -0.17 -1.69 -6.78
N GLY A 51 -0.61 -1.98 -8.00
CA GLY A 51 -1.99 -1.83 -8.43
C GLY A 51 -2.05 -1.40 -9.89
N THR A 52 -3.20 -1.65 -10.50
CA THR A 52 -3.61 -1.00 -11.75
C THR A 52 -4.70 0.01 -11.41
N TYR A 53 -4.79 1.11 -12.16
CA TYR A 53 -5.76 2.17 -11.89
C TYR A 53 -6.70 2.34 -13.09
N PHE A 54 -8.00 2.42 -12.80
CA PHE A 54 -9.04 2.64 -13.80
C PHE A 54 -9.89 3.84 -13.42
N ARG A 55 -10.24 4.68 -14.39
CA ARG A 55 -11.26 5.70 -14.20
C ARG A 55 -12.62 5.05 -14.47
N VAL A 56 -13.49 5.06 -13.47
CA VAL A 56 -14.85 4.52 -13.55
C VAL A 56 -15.82 5.69 -13.40
N ALA A 57 -16.79 5.77 -14.31
CA ALA A 57 -17.80 6.80 -14.33
C ALA A 57 -19.18 6.15 -14.44
N PHE A 58 -20.13 6.63 -13.64
CA PHE A 58 -21.49 6.12 -13.61
C PHE A 58 -22.41 7.11 -14.31
N TYR A 59 -23.29 6.61 -15.18
CA TYR A 59 -24.23 7.44 -15.94
C TYR A 59 -25.61 6.81 -15.99
N GLY A 60 -26.63 7.60 -15.72
CA GLY A 60 -28.04 7.26 -15.77
C GLY A 60 -28.71 7.29 -14.40
N SER A 61 -29.97 7.74 -14.40
CA SER A 61 -30.76 7.96 -13.18
C SER A 61 -30.93 6.73 -12.28
N LYS A 62 -30.71 5.51 -12.80
CA LYS A 62 -30.69 4.27 -12.01
C LYS A 62 -29.57 4.24 -10.97
N PHE A 63 -28.52 5.04 -11.14
CA PHE A 63 -27.38 5.13 -10.23
C PHE A 63 -27.59 6.11 -9.07
N GLY A 64 -28.70 6.84 -9.03
CA GLY A 64 -29.03 7.76 -7.93
C GLY A 64 -27.91 8.80 -7.71
N ASP A 65 -27.41 8.91 -6.49
CA ASP A 65 -26.35 9.86 -6.12
C ASP A 65 -25.01 9.61 -6.84
N LEU A 66 -24.85 8.44 -7.45
CA LEU A 66 -23.66 8.13 -8.25
C LEU A 66 -23.77 8.62 -9.70
N ASP A 67 -24.94 9.07 -10.16
CA ASP A 67 -25.09 9.60 -11.52
C ASP A 67 -24.12 10.78 -11.76
N GLU A 68 -23.45 10.74 -12.91
CA GLU A 68 -22.39 11.65 -13.33
C GLU A 68 -21.13 11.67 -12.43
N GLN A 69 -21.04 10.80 -11.42
CA GLN A 69 -19.86 10.70 -10.56
C GLN A 69 -18.73 9.92 -11.22
N GLN A 70 -17.50 10.35 -10.94
CA GLN A 70 -16.28 9.72 -11.46
C GLN A 70 -15.32 9.40 -10.32
N PHE A 71 -14.69 8.23 -10.42
CA PHE A 71 -13.79 7.72 -9.41
C PHE A 71 -12.54 7.12 -10.03
N VAL A 72 -11.46 7.08 -9.26
CA VAL A 72 -10.26 6.32 -9.57
C VAL A 72 -10.29 5.03 -8.77
N TYR A 73 -10.51 3.91 -9.45
CA TYR A 73 -10.52 2.58 -8.86
C TYR A 73 -9.10 2.05 -8.84
N LYS A 74 -8.62 1.66 -7.65
CA LYS A 74 -7.35 0.99 -7.47
C LYS A 74 -7.57 -0.52 -7.41
N GLU A 75 -7.08 -1.22 -8.42
CA GLU A 75 -7.19 -2.66 -8.57
C GLU A 75 -5.92 -3.40 -8.15
N PRO A 76 -6.01 -4.72 -7.90
CA PRO A 76 -4.84 -5.58 -7.80
C PRO A 76 -3.90 -5.43 -9.00
N ALA A 77 -2.66 -5.86 -8.80
CA ALA A 77 -1.54 -5.29 -9.53
C ALA A 77 -1.45 -5.61 -11.04
N ILE A 78 -2.12 -6.67 -11.50
CA ILE A 78 -2.10 -7.10 -12.90
C ILE A 78 -3.55 -7.22 -13.42
N THR A 79 -4.49 -6.51 -12.79
CA THR A 79 -5.89 -6.52 -13.24
C THR A 79 -6.02 -5.84 -14.59
N LYS A 80 -6.58 -6.55 -15.56
CA LYS A 80 -6.83 -6.02 -16.91
C LYS A 80 -8.21 -5.40 -17.01
N LEU A 81 -8.38 -4.53 -18.02
CA LEU A 81 -9.66 -3.85 -18.29
C LEU A 81 -10.87 -4.80 -18.38
N PRO A 82 -10.80 -5.97 -19.05
CA PRO A 82 -11.95 -6.88 -19.11
C PRO A 82 -12.36 -7.44 -17.73
N GLU A 83 -11.40 -7.64 -16.83
CA GLU A 83 -11.66 -8.21 -15.50
C GLU A 83 -12.45 -7.23 -14.61
N ILE A 84 -12.10 -5.95 -14.65
CA ILE A 84 -12.85 -4.91 -13.91
C ILE A 84 -14.18 -4.59 -14.60
N SER A 85 -14.23 -4.55 -15.94
CA SER A 85 -15.47 -4.31 -16.69
C SER A 85 -16.53 -5.35 -16.35
N HIS A 86 -16.18 -6.64 -16.42
CA HIS A 86 -17.10 -7.73 -16.10
C HIS A 86 -17.60 -7.72 -14.65
N ARG A 87 -16.82 -7.16 -13.72
CA ARG A 87 -17.25 -7.04 -12.31
C ARG A 87 -18.15 -5.82 -12.06
N LEU A 88 -18.11 -4.82 -12.93
CA LEU A 88 -18.91 -3.58 -12.83
C LEU A 88 -20.20 -3.63 -13.67
N GLU A 89 -20.30 -4.59 -14.60
CA GLU A 89 -21.54 -4.95 -15.30
C GLU A 89 -22.59 -5.55 -14.35
#